data_AF-A0A3B9JA36-F1
#
_entry.id   AF-A0A3B9JA36-F1
#
_cell.length_a   1.000
_cell.length_b   1.000
_cell.length_c   1.000
_cell.angle_alpha   90.00
_cell.angle_beta   90.00
_cell.angle_gamma   90.00
#
_symmetry.space_group_name_H-M   'P 1'
#
loop_
_entity.id
_entity.type
_entity.pdbx_description
1 polymer ?
#
loop_
_entity_poly.entity_id
_entity_poly.type
_entity_poly.pdbx_seq_one_letter_code
_entity_poly.pdbx_strand_id
1 'polypeptide(L)'
;EHDDSRSLVLIIDQGEEIITIAPNERAAKQDFFNQLGETLRDRNIWCLYALREDYLPRLDSYIRPVPTGFSARYRLRLLQTEAALLAMKNPAKSQGVDFADDAAQKLADDLRMMQV
;
A
#
# COMPACT_ATOMS: atom_id res chain seq x y z
N GLU A 1 -15.66 9.37 -22.73
CA GLU A 1 -14.67 10.44 -22.52
C GLU A 1 -14.39 10.54 -21.03
N HIS A 2 -13.17 10.89 -20.62
CA HIS A 2 -12.81 11.07 -19.21
C HIS A 2 -13.28 12.45 -18.75
N ASP A 3 -13.98 12.53 -17.63
CA ASP A 3 -14.50 13.77 -17.05
C ASP A 3 -13.89 13.97 -15.65
N ASP A 4 -12.88 14.83 -15.56
CA ASP A 4 -12.16 15.13 -14.31
C ASP A 4 -13.09 15.63 -13.19
N SER A 5 -14.24 16.22 -13.52
CA SER A 5 -15.20 16.71 -12.53
C SER A 5 -15.96 15.59 -11.81
N ARG A 6 -15.84 14.34 -12.30
CA ARG A 6 -16.45 13.13 -11.74
C ARG A 6 -15.45 12.02 -11.42
N SER A 7 -14.15 12.32 -11.47
CA SER A 7 -13.11 11.35 -11.16
C SER A 7 -13.15 10.96 -9.68
N LEU A 8 -13.26 9.65 -9.42
CA LEU A 8 -13.19 9.05 -8.09
C LEU A 8 -11.90 8.24 -7.95
N VAL A 9 -11.22 8.35 -6.82
CA VAL A 9 -10.06 7.52 -6.49
C VAL A 9 -10.40 6.65 -5.28
N LEU A 10 -10.34 5.34 -5.47
CA LEU A 10 -10.39 4.35 -4.40
C LEU A 10 -8.96 4.07 -3.92
N ILE A 11 -8.72 4.22 -2.62
CA ILE A 11 -7.44 3.88 -2.00
C ILE A 11 -7.68 2.70 -1.07
N ILE A 12 -7.04 1.57 -1.41
CA ILE A 12 -7.04 0.37 -0.57
C ILE A 12 -5.64 0.27 0.02
N ASP A 13 -5.53 0.61 1.30
CA ASP A 13 -4.30 0.40 2.06
C ASP A 13 -4.31 -0.98 2.73
N GLN A 14 -3.13 -1.49 3.07
CA GLN A 14 -2.95 -2.83 3.67
C GLN A 14 -3.68 -3.94 2.89
N GLY A 15 -3.64 -3.89 1.56
CA GLY A 15 -4.38 -4.79 0.69
C GLY A 15 -4.03 -6.27 0.85
N GLU A 16 -2.91 -6.61 1.49
CA GLU A 16 -2.60 -7.97 1.92
C GLU A 16 -3.64 -8.55 2.90
N GLU A 17 -4.34 -7.73 3.67
CA GLU A 17 -5.32 -8.19 4.67
C GLU A 17 -6.50 -8.93 4.04
N ILE A 18 -6.92 -8.50 2.84
CA ILE A 18 -7.93 -9.16 2.02
C ILE A 18 -7.51 -10.62 1.73
N ILE A 19 -6.21 -10.86 1.65
CA ILE A 19 -5.65 -12.19 1.41
C ILE A 19 -5.42 -12.96 2.72
N THR A 20 -5.07 -12.31 3.82
CA THR A 20 -4.60 -12.96 5.05
C THR A 20 -5.65 -13.21 6.12
N ILE A 21 -6.65 -12.34 6.31
CA ILE A 21 -7.56 -12.40 7.47
C ILE A 21 -8.38 -13.70 7.51
N ALA A 22 -8.91 -14.15 6.37
CA ALA A 22 -9.71 -15.36 6.27
C ALA A 22 -9.12 -16.31 5.21
N PRO A 23 -8.02 -17.03 5.51
CA PRO A 23 -7.23 -17.75 4.51
C PRO A 23 -8.05 -18.74 3.68
N ASN A 24 -9.07 -19.36 4.28
CA ASN A 24 -9.91 -20.38 3.65
C ASN A 24 -11.10 -19.81 2.87
N GLU A 25 -11.43 -18.52 3.00
CA GLU A 25 -12.58 -17.90 2.34
C GLU A 25 -12.28 -17.48 0.91
N ARG A 26 -11.90 -18.45 0.07
CA ARG A 26 -11.54 -18.22 -1.33
C ARG A 26 -12.67 -17.58 -2.14
N ALA A 27 -13.92 -18.00 -1.91
CA ALA A 27 -15.08 -17.48 -2.62
C ALA A 27 -15.30 -15.99 -2.33
N ALA A 28 -15.34 -15.61 -1.04
CA ALA A 28 -15.51 -14.21 -0.64
C ALA A 28 -14.40 -13.29 -1.18
N LYS A 29 -13.16 -13.77 -1.16
CA LYS A 29 -12.02 -13.05 -1.77
C LYS A 29 -12.22 -12.87 -3.26
N GLN A 30 -12.59 -13.93 -3.98
CA GLN A 30 -12.85 -13.83 -5.41
C GLN A 30 -14.01 -12.86 -5.70
N ASP A 31 -15.06 -12.88 -4.89
CA ASP A 31 -16.22 -12.00 -5.03
C ASP A 31 -15.85 -10.53 -4.81
N PHE A 32 -14.94 -10.24 -3.87
CA PHE A 32 -14.37 -8.90 -3.71
C PHE A 32 -13.69 -8.44 -5.01
N PHE A 33 -12.79 -9.24 -5.59
CA PHE A 33 -12.07 -8.86 -6.80
C PHE A 33 -12.98 -8.82 -8.05
N ASN A 34 -14.04 -9.62 -8.09
CA ASN A 34 -15.09 -9.51 -9.10
C ASN A 34 -15.77 -8.13 -9.02
N GLN A 35 -16.20 -7.71 -7.83
CA GLN A 35 -16.86 -6.42 -7.62
C GLN A 35 -15.92 -5.24 -7.89
N LEU A 36 -14.67 -5.34 -7.45
CA LEU A 36 -13.64 -4.33 -7.74
C LEU A 36 -13.40 -4.22 -9.25
N GLY A 37 -13.30 -5.36 -9.95
CA GLY A 37 -13.12 -5.39 -11.39
C GLY A 37 -14.27 -4.75 -12.16
N GLU A 38 -15.52 -5.05 -11.78
CA GLU A 38 -16.71 -4.42 -12.36
C GLU A 38 -16.76 -2.90 -12.10
N THR A 39 -16.42 -2.48 -10.88
CA THR A 39 -16.35 -1.04 -10.52
C THR A 39 -15.34 -0.30 -11.39
N LEU A 40 -14.16 -0.88 -11.61
CA LEU A 40 -13.07 -0.26 -12.37
C LEU A 40 -13.27 -0.33 -13.89
N ARG A 41 -14.38 -0.88 -14.39
CA ARG A 41 -14.78 -0.72 -15.80
C ARG A 41 -15.17 0.73 -16.11
N ASP A 42 -15.65 1.48 -15.10
CA ASP A 42 -15.84 2.91 -15.23
C ASP A 42 -14.47 3.61 -15.25
N ARG A 43 -14.16 4.27 -16.37
CA ARG A 43 -12.87 4.95 -16.58
C ARG A 43 -12.72 6.24 -15.76
N ASN A 44 -13.76 6.68 -15.06
CA ASN A 44 -13.67 7.78 -14.10
C ASN A 44 -13.31 7.29 -12.69
N ILE A 45 -13.27 5.96 -12.46
CA ILE A 45 -12.86 5.40 -11.18
C ILE A 45 -11.43 4.84 -11.28
N TRP A 46 -10.56 5.37 -10.44
CA TRP A 46 -9.18 4.92 -10.28
C TRP A 46 -9.04 4.12 -8.99
N CYS A 47 -8.11 3.17 -8.98
CA CYS A 47 -7.76 2.42 -7.77
C CYS A 47 -6.25 2.49 -7.52
N LEU A 48 -5.88 2.98 -6.33
CA LEU A 48 -4.56 2.78 -5.75
C LEU A 48 -4.65 1.63 -4.75
N TYR A 49 -4.09 0.48 -5.12
CA TYR A 49 -4.04 -0.69 -4.26
C TYR A 49 -2.64 -0.83 -3.66
N ALA A 50 -2.47 -0.49 -2.38
CA ALA A 50 -1.23 -0.60 -1.66
C ALA A 50 -1.17 -1.96 -0.94
N LEU A 51 -0.04 -2.66 -1.11
CA LEU A 51 0.22 -3.92 -0.44
C LEU A 51 1.71 -4.15 -0.27
N ARG A 52 2.10 -5.04 0.64
CA ARG A 52 3.47 -5.56 0.69
C ARG A 52 3.75 -6.50 -0.49
N GLU A 53 4.96 -6.39 -1.04
CA GLU A 53 5.38 -7.11 -2.27
C GLU A 53 5.37 -8.64 -2.13
N ASP A 54 5.63 -9.16 -0.93
CA ASP A 54 5.61 -10.59 -0.61
C ASP A 54 4.23 -11.24 -0.75
N TYR A 55 3.17 -10.44 -0.79
CA TYR A 55 1.80 -10.91 -1.03
C TYR A 55 1.39 -10.91 -2.51
N LEU A 56 2.19 -10.34 -3.42
CA LEU A 56 1.87 -10.31 -4.85
C LEU A 56 1.54 -11.70 -5.44
N PRO A 57 2.30 -12.78 -5.17
CA PRO A 57 1.98 -14.09 -5.74
C PRO A 57 0.61 -14.64 -5.28
N ARG A 58 0.19 -14.28 -4.06
CA ARG A 58 -1.12 -14.68 -3.54
C ARG A 58 -2.24 -13.82 -4.13
N LEU A 59 -1.96 -12.54 -4.35
CA LEU A 59 -2.88 -11.61 -5.02
C LEU A 59 -3.16 -12.05 -6.47
N ASP A 60 -2.15 -12.50 -7.21
CA ASP A 60 -2.26 -12.95 -8.62
C ASP A 60 -3.35 -14.01 -8.84
N SER A 61 -3.70 -14.78 -7.80
CA SER A 61 -4.76 -15.78 -7.86
C SER A 61 -6.17 -15.21 -8.06
N TYR A 62 -6.40 -13.93 -7.72
CA TYR A 62 -7.73 -13.34 -7.66
C TYR A 62 -7.94 -12.16 -8.62
N ILE A 63 -6.88 -11.52 -9.10
CA ILE A 63 -6.95 -10.22 -9.82
C ILE A 63 -7.36 -10.29 -11.28
N ARG A 64 -7.61 -11.48 -11.84
CA ARG A 64 -8.07 -11.65 -13.23
C ARG A 64 -9.26 -10.75 -13.61
N PRO A 65 -10.27 -10.51 -12.74
CA PRO A 65 -11.39 -9.62 -13.05
C PRO A 65 -11.01 -8.13 -13.08
N VAL A 66 -9.89 -7.75 -12.45
CA VAL A 66 -9.45 -6.35 -12.35
C VAL A 66 -8.91 -5.89 -13.71
N PRO A 67 -9.40 -4.76 -14.26
CA PRO A 67 -8.85 -4.17 -15.48
C PRO A 67 -7.34 -4.00 -15.40
N THR A 68 -6.64 -4.42 -16.45
CA THR A 68 -5.17 -4.44 -16.57
C THR A 68 -4.41 -5.23 -15.49
N GLY A 69 -5.09 -5.91 -14.56
CA GLY A 69 -4.47 -6.73 -13.52
C GLY A 69 -3.44 -5.97 -12.67
N PHE A 70 -3.69 -4.68 -12.40
CA PHE A 70 -2.74 -3.78 -11.73
C PHE A 70 -1.36 -3.74 -12.43
N SER A 71 -1.34 -3.61 -13.77
CA SER A 71 -0.10 -3.52 -14.53
C SER A 71 0.73 -2.27 -14.22
N ALA A 72 0.08 -1.17 -13.81
CA ALA A 72 0.75 0.02 -13.31
C ALA A 72 1.21 -0.23 -11.86
N ARG A 73 2.49 -0.56 -11.68
CA ARG A 73 3.08 -0.89 -10.37
C ARG A 73 4.13 0.15 -9.99
N TYR A 74 4.09 0.57 -8.73
CA TYR A 74 5.12 1.41 -8.14
C TYR A 74 5.67 0.73 -6.89
N ARG A 75 6.96 0.35 -6.93
CA ARG A 75 7.63 -0.27 -5.79
C ARG A 75 8.23 0.81 -4.90
N LEU A 76 7.66 0.97 -3.70
CA LEU A 76 8.26 1.79 -2.66
C LEU A 76 9.54 1.12 -2.17
N ARG A 77 10.66 1.84 -2.28
CA ARG A 77 11.94 1.41 -1.71
C ARG A 77 12.08 1.93 -0.29
N LEU A 78 12.88 1.23 0.52
CA LEU A 78 13.25 1.71 1.84
C LEU A 78 13.90 3.09 1.76
N LEU A 79 13.62 3.92 2.76
CA LEU A 79 14.26 5.22 2.92
C LEU A 79 15.78 5.03 3.08
N GLN A 80 16.55 5.92 2.46
CA GLN A 80 17.98 6.05 2.77
C GLN A 80 18.15 6.64 4.17
N THR A 81 19.34 6.53 4.76
CA THR A 81 19.63 6.93 6.16
C THR A 81 19.09 8.33 6.44
N GLU A 82 19.44 9.28 5.58
CA GLU A 82 19.17 10.70 5.76
C GLU A 82 17.66 10.97 5.72
N ALA A 83 16.97 10.34 4.77
CA ALA A 83 15.52 10.45 4.65
C ALA A 83 14.78 9.76 5.81
N ALA A 84 15.31 8.64 6.32
CA ALA A 84 14.76 7.95 7.49
C ALA A 84 14.88 8.81 8.75
N LEU A 85 16.05 9.42 8.99
CA LEU A 85 16.26 10.34 10.11
C LEU A 85 15.30 11.52 10.06
N LEU A 86 15.11 12.12 8.89
CA LEU A 86 14.14 13.21 8.71
C LEU A 86 12.70 12.73 8.95
N ALA A 87 12.33 11.55 8.45
CA ALA A 87 11.01 10.96 8.64
C ALA A 87 10.71 10.64 10.12
N MET A 88 11.74 10.36 10.92
CA MET A 88 11.60 10.14 12.36
C MET A 88 11.50 11.46 13.14
N LYS A 89 12.36 12.44 12.81
CA LYS A 89 12.49 13.68 13.57
C LYS A 89 11.41 14.71 13.25
N ASN A 90 11.04 14.88 11.98
CA ASN A 90 10.15 15.96 11.57
C ASN A 90 8.72 15.82 12.11
N PRO A 91 8.10 14.62 12.16
CA PRO A 91 6.79 14.46 12.77
C PRO A 91 6.80 14.83 14.26
N ALA A 92 7.79 14.35 15.02
CA ALA A 92 7.95 14.70 16.44
C ALA A 92 8.13 16.20 16.63
N LYS A 93 9.01 16.82 15.84
CA LYS A 93 9.24 18.27 15.87
C LYS A 93 7.98 19.07 15.55
N SER A 94 7.14 18.61 14.63
CA SER A 94 5.85 19.26 14.32
C SER A 94 4.87 19.25 15.48
N GLN A 95 5.05 18.34 16.44
CA GLN A 95 4.30 18.26 17.70
C GLN A 95 5.05 18.92 18.88
N GLY A 96 6.12 19.68 18.61
CA GLY A 96 6.92 20.35 19.64
C GLY A 96 7.83 19.42 20.44
N VAL A 97 8.09 18.21 19.94
CA VAL A 97 8.99 17.24 20.58
C VAL A 97 10.31 17.18 19.83
N ASP A 98 11.39 17.55 20.51
CA ASP A 98 12.74 17.40 19.97
C ASP A 98 13.19 15.93 20.10
N PHE A 99 13.30 15.27 18.96
CA PHE A 99 13.86 13.93 18.88
C PHE A 99 15.38 14.04 18.67
N ALA A 100 16.14 13.71 19.71
CA ALA A 100 17.59 13.80 19.74
C ALA A 100 18.25 13.01 18.60
N ASP A 101 19.36 13.53 18.07
CA ASP A 101 20.06 12.97 16.91
C ASP A 101 20.57 11.54 17.16
N ASP A 102 21.15 11.30 18.33
CA ASP A 102 21.66 10.00 18.74
C ASP A 102 20.53 8.96 18.89
N ALA A 103 19.38 9.37 19.42
CA ALA A 103 18.22 8.52 19.56
C ALA A 103 17.57 8.21 18.20
N ALA A 104 17.47 9.19 17.30
CA ALA A 104 17.00 8.97 15.92
C ALA A 104 17.94 8.04 15.14
N GLN A 105 19.26 8.23 15.29
CA GLN A 105 20.26 7.36 14.67
C GLN A 105 20.16 5.93 15.20
N LYS A 106 20.06 5.77 16.52
CA LYS A 106 19.86 4.45 17.13
C LYS A 106 18.60 3.75 16.61
N LEU A 107 17.48 4.47 16.52
CA LEU A 107 16.24 3.91 15.98
C LEU A 107 16.39 3.49 14.52
N ALA A 108 17.06 4.29 13.69
CA ALA A 108 17.33 3.94 12.31
C ALA A 108 18.21 2.68 12.17
N ASP A 109 19.23 2.55 13.01
CA ASP A 109 20.12 1.39 13.00
C ASP A 109 19.40 0.12 13.52
N ASP A 110 18.58 0.24 14.57
CA ASP A 110 17.79 -0.87 15.10
C ASP A 110 16.76 -1.36 14.06
N LEU A 111 16.03 -0.46 13.40
CA LEU A 111 15.03 -0.80 12.38
C LEU A 111 15.66 -1.43 11.13
N ARG A 112 16.91 -1.10 10.79
CA ARG A 112 17.64 -1.73 9.68
C ARG A 112 17.95 -3.20 9.90
N MET A 113 18.04 -3.62 11.16
CA MET A 113 18.31 -5.01 11.51
C MET A 113 17.05 -5.85 11.64
N MET A 114 15.86 -5.23 11.65
CA MET A 114 14.59 -5.96 11.67
C MET A 114 14.31 -6.58 10.30
N GLN A 115 14.14 -7.90 10.26
CA GLN A 115 13.53 -8.60 9.14
C GLN A 115 12.03 -8.69 9.38
N VAL A 116 11.23 -8.20 8.42
CA VAL A 116 9.76 -8.16 8.44
C VAL A 116 9.20 -8.98 7.28
#